data_AF-A0A0S7X1P5-F1
#
_entry.id   AF-A0A0S7X1P5-F1
#
_cell.length_a   1.000
_cell.length_b   1.000
_cell.length_c   1.000
_cell.angle_alpha   90.00
_cell.angle_beta   90.00
_cell.angle_gamma   90.00
#
_symmetry.space_group_name_H-M   'P 1'
#
loop_
_entity.id
_entity.type
_entity.pdbx_description
1 polymer ?
#
loop_
_entity_poly.entity_id
_entity_poly.type
_entity_poly.pdbx_seq_one_letter_code
_entity_poly.pdbx_strand_id
1 'polypeptide(L)'
;SGGKVVGMFPEGGIMTPGDLKGGVALVASRSDAPIVPVYLSGTRGMYEPEAYLLRARRVRVEVGKPFRARELGDPSNREEFARRLLARIRSHIVRDD
;
A
#
# COMPACT_ATOMS: atom_id res chain seq x y z
N SER A 1 3.74 -14.49 21.86
CA SER A 1 2.72 -14.80 20.84
C SER A 1 1.82 -13.59 20.70
N GLY A 2 1.81 -12.93 19.54
CA GLY A 2 1.01 -11.71 19.36
C GLY A 2 1.43 -10.95 18.11
N GLY A 3 1.34 -11.59 16.95
CA GLY A 3 1.55 -10.88 15.69
C GLY A 3 0.56 -9.72 15.60
N LYS A 4 1.06 -8.51 15.35
CA LYS A 4 0.23 -7.31 15.14
C LYS A 4 0.11 -7.04 13.64
N VAL A 5 -1.04 -6.52 13.23
CA VAL A 5 -1.29 -6.07 11.86
C VAL A 5 -0.94 -4.58 11.77
N VAL A 6 -0.22 -4.19 10.71
CA VAL A 6 0.12 -2.80 10.42
C VAL A 6 -0.39 -2.45 9.03
N GLY A 7 -1.22 -1.42 8.94
CA GLY A 7 -1.61 -0.82 7.66
C GLY A 7 -0.58 0.24 7.25
N MET A 8 -0.13 0.20 5.99
CA MET A 8 0.83 1.17 5.45
C MET A 8 0.35 1.66 4.09
N PHE A 9 0.35 2.98 3.90
CA PHE A 9 0.09 3.61 2.60
C PHE A 9 1.45 4.01 1.99
N PRO A 10 1.91 3.33 0.94
CA PRO A 10 3.22 3.60 0.36
C PRO A 10 3.35 5.02 -0.19
N GLU A 11 2.25 5.70 -0.53
CA GLU A 11 2.21 7.10 -0.97
C GLU A 11 2.60 8.09 0.16
N GLY A 12 2.42 7.69 1.42
CA GLY A 12 2.74 8.51 2.59
C GLY A 12 2.00 9.85 2.62
N GLY A 13 0.80 9.91 2.05
CA GLY A 13 -0.12 11.05 2.00
C GLY A 13 -1.51 10.62 1.50
N ILE A 14 -2.54 11.43 1.77
CA ILE A 14 -3.94 11.13 1.41
C ILE A 14 -4.31 11.71 0.03
N MET A 15 -3.78 12.89 -0.31
CA MET A 15 -4.25 13.68 -1.46
C MET A 15 -3.33 13.67 -2.68
N THR A 16 -2.10 13.15 -2.56
CA THR A 16 -1.11 13.14 -3.65
C THR A 16 -0.82 11.70 -4.07
N PRO A 17 -1.67 11.08 -4.92
CA PRO A 17 -1.33 9.81 -5.52
C PRO A 17 -0.20 10.04 -6.53
N GLY A 18 0.94 9.36 -6.36
CA GLY A 18 2.01 9.41 -7.35
C GLY A 18 3.31 8.80 -6.86
N ASP A 19 3.83 9.35 -5.76
CA ASP A 19 5.16 8.98 -5.28
C ASP A 19 5.08 7.98 -4.14
N LEU A 20 5.37 6.74 -4.49
CA LEU A 20 5.51 5.66 -3.53
C LEU A 20 6.85 5.85 -2.79
N LYS A 21 6.76 6.11 -1.49
CA LYS A 21 7.90 6.33 -0.59
C LYS A 21 8.54 5.01 -0.19
N GLY A 22 9.88 4.98 -0.16
CA GLY A 22 10.68 3.80 0.18
C GLY A 22 10.55 3.31 1.64
N GLY A 23 9.89 4.04 2.53
CA GLY A 23 9.72 3.66 3.94
C GLY A 23 9.03 2.30 4.12
N VAL A 24 8.06 1.98 3.27
CA VAL A 24 7.39 0.67 3.27
C VAL A 24 8.37 -0.46 2.95
N ALA A 25 9.34 -0.21 2.05
CA ALA A 25 10.36 -1.18 1.69
C ALA A 25 11.33 -1.46 2.86
N LEU A 26 11.66 -0.44 3.65
CA LEU A 26 12.46 -0.62 4.86
C LEU A 26 11.74 -1.51 5.87
N VAL A 27 10.45 -1.27 6.14
CA VAL A 27 9.69 -2.11 7.08
C VAL A 27 9.55 -3.54 6.54
N ALA A 28 9.21 -3.70 5.26
CA ALA A 28 9.08 -5.00 4.61
C ALA A 28 10.38 -5.82 4.67
N SER A 29 11.53 -5.20 4.42
CA SER A 29 12.84 -5.89 4.47
C SER A 29 13.25 -6.36 5.86
N ARG A 30 12.61 -5.86 6.93
CA ARG A 30 12.97 -6.14 8.32
C ARG A 30 11.99 -7.05 9.06
N SER A 31 10.76 -7.22 8.56
CA SER A 31 9.68 -7.87 9.32
C SER A 31 9.52 -9.37 9.08
N ASP A 32 10.00 -9.90 7.94
CA ASP A 32 9.64 -11.22 7.36
C ASP A 32 8.12 -11.51 7.33
N ALA A 33 7.28 -10.52 7.60
CA ALA A 33 5.84 -10.68 7.69
C ALA A 33 5.24 -10.87 6.29
N PRO A 34 4.14 -11.62 6.17
CA PRO A 34 3.36 -11.63 4.93
C PRO A 34 2.83 -10.22 4.64
N ILE A 35 3.05 -9.77 3.41
CA ILE A 35 2.55 -8.51 2.87
C ILE A 35 1.26 -8.83 2.12
N VAL A 36 0.18 -8.14 2.48
CA VAL A 36 -1.13 -8.27 1.84
C VAL A 36 -1.39 -7.00 1.04
N PRO A 37 -1.38 -7.03 -0.31
CA PRO A 37 -1.80 -5.90 -1.12
C PRO A 37 -3.27 -5.57 -0.85
N VAL A 38 -3.57 -4.30 -0.62
CA VAL A 38 -4.95 -3.81 -0.48
C VAL A 38 -5.12 -2.58 -1.36
N TYR A 39 -6.17 -2.58 -2.18
CA TYR A 39 -6.57 -1.44 -2.99
C TYR A 39 -7.91 -0.90 -2.51
N LEU A 40 -7.99 0.43 -2.36
CA LEU A 40 -9.18 1.15 -1.94
C LEU A 40 -9.61 2.09 -3.06
N SER A 41 -10.83 1.97 -3.54
CA SER A 41 -11.43 2.85 -4.54
C SER A 41 -12.79 3.38 -4.10
N GLY A 42 -13.27 4.44 -4.76
CA GLY A 42 -14.52 5.13 -4.41
C GLY A 42 -14.42 6.06 -3.19
N THR A 43 -13.22 6.25 -2.62
CA THR A 43 -12.97 7.14 -1.48
C THR A 43 -12.69 8.60 -1.88
N ARG A 44 -12.45 8.88 -3.16
CA ARG A 44 -12.17 10.24 -3.66
C ARG A 44 -13.41 11.12 -3.50
N GLY A 45 -13.25 12.28 -2.87
CA GLY A 45 -14.35 13.20 -2.56
C GLY A 45 -15.30 12.69 -1.47
N MET A 46 -14.90 11.68 -0.69
CA MET A 46 -15.57 11.27 0.55
C MET A 46 -15.28 12.25 1.70
N TYR A 47 -14.06 12.78 1.76
CA TYR A 47 -13.65 13.73 2.78
C TYR A 47 -13.51 15.13 2.18
N GLU A 48 -14.22 16.10 2.75
CA GLU A 48 -14.08 17.53 2.46
C GLU A 48 -13.42 18.21 3.66
N PRO A 49 -12.08 18.43 3.62
CA PRO A 49 -11.33 18.97 4.75
C PRO A 49 -11.88 20.32 5.25
N GLU A 50 -12.27 21.19 4.32
CA GLU A 50 -12.73 22.55 4.62
C GLU A 50 -14.09 22.56 5.32
N ALA A 51 -14.94 21.56 5.02
CA ALA A 51 -16.27 21.43 5.59
C ALA A 51 -16.32 20.46 6.78
N TYR A 52 -15.20 19.82 7.13
CA TYR A 52 -15.11 18.73 8.11
C TYR A 52 -16.19 17.64 7.89
N LEU A 53 -16.57 17.42 6.64
CA LEU A 53 -17.70 16.58 6.27
C LEU A 53 -17.24 15.27 5.63
N LEU A 54 -17.87 14.16 6.02
CA LEU A 54 -17.74 12.86 5.39
C LEU A 54 -19.00 12.54 4.59
N ARG A 55 -18.87 12.39 3.28
CA ARG A 55 -19.97 12.04 2.37
C ARG A 55 -20.04 10.53 2.15
N ALA A 56 -21.20 9.95 2.38
CA ALA A 56 -21.43 8.53 2.06
C ALA A 56 -21.22 8.30 0.55
N ARG A 57 -20.26 7.44 0.22
CA ARG A 57 -19.98 6.98 -1.14
C ARG A 57 -19.75 5.48 -1.12
N ARG A 58 -20.02 4.81 -2.25
CA ARG A 58 -19.69 3.39 -2.40
C ARG A 58 -18.18 3.22 -2.40
N VAL A 59 -17.65 2.50 -1.41
CA VAL A 59 -16.23 2.14 -1.30
C VAL A 59 -16.07 0.69 -1.76
N ARG A 60 -15.05 0.44 -2.57
CA ARG A 60 -14.62 -0.91 -2.94
C ARG A 60 -13.25 -1.20 -2.31
N VAL A 61 -13.13 -2.39 -1.74
CA VAL A 61 -11.88 -2.90 -1.14
C VAL A 61 -11.51 -4.17 -1.89
N GLU A 62 -10.31 -4.18 -2.46
CA GLU A 62 -9.77 -5.33 -3.17
C GLU A 62 -8.53 -5.84 -2.44
N VAL A 63 -8.53 -7.13 -2.11
CA VAL A 63 -7.45 -7.78 -1.34
C VAL A 63 -6.70 -8.72 -2.28
N GLY A 64 -5.42 -8.44 -2.48
CA GLY A 64 -4.53 -9.23 -3.32
C GLY A 64 -4.01 -10.49 -2.62
N LYS A 65 -3.30 -11.33 -3.38
CA LYS A 65 -2.64 -12.52 -2.84
C LYS A 65 -1.48 -12.11 -1.92
N PRO A 66 -1.39 -12.66 -0.69
CA PRO A 66 -0.26 -12.40 0.18
C PRO A 66 1.07 -12.86 -0.44
N PHE A 67 2.13 -12.10 -0.21
CA PHE A 67 3.50 -12.45 -0.62
C PHE A 67 4.49 -12.00 0.46
N ARG A 68 5.73 -12.46 0.39
CA ARG A 68 6.78 -12.08 1.35
C ARG A 68 7.86 -11.26 0.67
N ALA A 69 8.46 -10.36 1.46
CA ALA A 69 9.56 -9.50 1.02
C ALA A 69 10.71 -10.28 0.35
N ARG A 70 11.10 -11.42 0.92
CA ARG A 70 12.17 -12.28 0.39
C ARG A 70 11.95 -12.80 -1.04
N GLU A 71 10.70 -12.84 -1.50
CA GLU A 71 10.37 -13.23 -2.88
C GLU A 71 10.75 -12.16 -3.91
N LEU A 72 11.14 -10.96 -3.47
CA LEU A 72 11.51 -9.84 -4.33
C LEU A 72 13.03 -9.75 -4.58
N GLY A 73 13.83 -10.59 -3.90
CA GLY A 73 15.29 -10.61 -4.00
C GLY A 73 15.98 -9.93 -2.81
N ASP A 74 17.26 -9.61 -3.00
CA ASP A 74 18.13 -9.06 -1.96
C ASP A 74 17.73 -7.62 -1.56
N PRO A 75 17.43 -7.36 -0.27
CA PRO A 75 17.11 -6.02 0.21
C PRO A 75 18.33 -5.09 0.40
N SER A 76 19.56 -5.56 0.19
CA SER A 76 20.77 -4.73 0.29
C SER A 76 20.78 -3.58 -0.72
N ASN A 77 20.31 -3.84 -1.95
CA ASN A 77 20.00 -2.81 -2.94
C ASN A 77 18.61 -2.21 -2.67
N ARG A 78 18.58 -1.22 -1.78
CA ARG A 78 17.35 -0.61 -1.26
C ARG A 78 16.45 -0.02 -2.34
N GLU A 79 17.04 0.63 -3.35
CA GLU A 79 16.28 1.28 -4.42
C GLU A 79 15.61 0.24 -5.32
N GLU A 80 16.36 -0.78 -5.73
CA GLU A 80 15.81 -1.85 -6.55
C GLU A 80 14.76 -2.67 -5.78
N PHE A 81 15.03 -2.99 -4.51
CA PHE A 81 14.09 -3.70 -3.66
C PHE A 81 12.78 -2.90 -3.49
N ALA A 82 12.88 -1.60 -3.22
CA ALA A 82 11.72 -0.71 -3.15
C ALA A 82 10.96 -0.72 -4.48
N ARG A 83 11.65 -0.55 -5.61
CA ARG A 83 11.02 -0.58 -6.95
C ARG A 83 10.26 -1.89 -7.19
N ARG A 84 10.85 -3.04 -6.86
CA ARG A 84 10.21 -4.36 -7.03
C ARG A 84 9.02 -4.54 -6.11
N LEU A 85 9.12 -4.10 -4.86
CA LEU A 85 8.00 -4.13 -3.90
C LEU A 85 6.82 -3.31 -4.39
N LEU A 86 7.09 -2.08 -4.81
CA LEU A 86 6.07 -1.16 -5.30
C LEU A 86 5.44 -1.65 -6.60
N ALA A 87 6.24 -2.22 -7.51
CA ALA A 87 5.72 -2.87 -8.72
C ALA A 87 4.83 -4.07 -8.39
N ARG A 88 5.21 -4.90 -7.41
CA ARG A 88 4.40 -6.03 -6.93
C ARG A 88 3.09 -5.57 -6.31
N ILE A 89 3.08 -4.48 -5.54
CA ILE A 89 1.85 -3.91 -4.98
C ILE A 89 0.96 -3.38 -6.12
N ARG A 90 1.54 -2.63 -7.07
CA ARG A 90 0.82 -2.10 -8.23
C ARG A 90 0.22 -3.16 -9.13
N SER A 91 0.88 -4.31 -9.32
CA SER A 91 0.35 -5.38 -10.17
C SER A 91 -0.92 -6.03 -9.62
N HIS A 92 -1.22 -5.83 -8.33
CA HIS A 92 -2.44 -6.31 -7.68
C HIS A 92 -3.56 -5.26 -7.68
N ILE A 93 -3.23 -4.01 -8.01
CA ILE A 93 -4.23 -2.97 -8.25
C ILE A 93 -4.80 -3.27 -9.63
N VAL A 94 -5.90 -4.02 -9.68
CA VAL A 94 -6.69 -4.16 -10.90
C VAL A 94 -7.19 -2.76 -11.22
N ARG A 95 -6.76 -2.21 -12.35
CA ARG A 95 -7.36 -0.98 -12.88
C ARG A 95 -8.69 -1.40 -13.47
N ASP A 96 -9.78 -1.06 -12.79
CA ASP A 96 -11.08 -0.96 -13.42
C ASP A 96 -11.79 0.31 -12.95
N ASP A 97 -12.36 0.97 -13.96
CA ASP A 97 -13.27 2.13 -13.97
C ASP A 97 -12.63 3.54 -14.01
#